data_AF-T1BA53-F1
#
_entry.id   AF-T1BA53-F1
#
_cell.length_a   1.000
_cell.length_b   1.000
_cell.length_c   1.000
_cell.angle_alpha   90.00
_cell.angle_beta   90.00
_cell.angle_gamma   90.00
#
_symmetry.space_group_name_H-M   'P 1'
#
loop_
_entity.id
_entity.type
_entity.pdbx_description
1 polymer ?
#
loop_
_entity_poly.entity_id
_entity_poly.type
_entity_poly.pdbx_seq_one_letter_code
_entity_poly.pdbx_strand_id
1 'polypeptide(L)'
;PVLERLRTSGAALPNCAEDYLQLAQQATGLDDFGYQGLTEGLEQLLASAINDAGLNYIGRKSFRLDTLRLLGNLLWLTEERKQIPEIRDIEISAPVFIMGLPRTASTFLHSLLMQDPA
;
A
#
# COMPACT_ATOMS: atom_id res chain seq x y z
N PRO A 1 -12.75 -5.06 1.97
CA PRO A 1 -12.77 -5.35 3.42
C PRO A 1 -12.12 -4.24 4.29
N VAL A 2 -10.81 -3.96 4.12
CA VAL A 2 -10.07 -2.96 4.94
C VAL A 2 -10.59 -1.53 4.76
N LEU A 3 -10.83 -1.12 3.50
CA LEU A 3 -11.38 0.21 3.18
C LEU A 3 -12.77 0.47 3.78
N GLU A 4 -13.61 -0.57 3.92
CA GLU A 4 -14.95 -0.42 4.48
C GLU A 4 -14.90 -0.18 5.99
N ARG A 5 -14.00 -0.88 6.70
CA ARG A 5 -13.79 -0.70 8.15
C ARG A 5 -13.10 0.62 8.49
N LEU A 6 -12.28 1.15 7.60
CA LEU A 6 -11.55 2.41 7.80
C LEU A 6 -12.34 3.66 7.37
N ARG A 7 -13.49 3.50 6.71
CA ARG A 7 -14.34 4.60 6.25
C ARG A 7 -15.07 5.33 7.38
N THR A 8 -15.15 4.72 8.57
CA THR A 8 -15.93 5.21 9.71
C THR A 8 -15.16 6.09 10.69
N SER A 9 -13.82 6.11 10.63
CA SER A 9 -12.99 6.92 11.54
C SER A 9 -12.56 8.25 10.92
N GLY A 10 -13.16 9.34 11.43
CA GLY A 10 -12.62 10.71 11.59
C GLY A 10 -11.78 11.36 10.47
N ALA A 11 -12.14 12.58 10.08
CA ALA A 11 -11.52 13.37 9.00
C ALA A 11 -10.14 13.99 9.30
N ALA A 12 -9.59 13.83 10.50
CA ALA A 12 -8.27 14.39 10.84
C ALA A 12 -7.16 13.48 10.29
N LEU A 13 -6.09 14.04 9.71
CA LEU A 13 -4.89 13.24 9.47
C LEU A 13 -4.27 12.88 10.84
N PRO A 14 -3.99 11.61 11.13
CA PRO A 14 -3.02 11.30 12.17
C PRO A 14 -1.69 11.93 11.79
N ASN A 15 -0.97 12.45 12.80
CA ASN A 15 0.23 13.25 12.56
C ASN A 15 1.53 12.44 12.73
N CYS A 16 1.45 11.20 13.19
CA CYS A 16 2.60 10.32 13.34
C CYS A 16 2.37 8.94 12.68
N ALA A 17 3.47 8.26 12.35
CA ALA A 17 3.45 6.95 11.72
C ALA A 17 2.77 5.89 12.62
N GLU A 18 3.01 5.96 13.93
CA GLU A 18 2.47 5.02 14.91
C GLU A 18 0.94 4.96 14.89
N ASP A 19 0.25 6.10 14.77
CA ASP A 19 -1.21 6.15 14.64
C ASP A 19 -1.71 5.37 13.42
N TYR A 20 -1.02 5.51 12.28
CA TYR A 20 -1.38 4.81 11.04
C TYR A 20 -1.14 3.31 11.15
N LEU A 21 -0.03 2.89 11.76
CA LEU A 21 0.28 1.50 12.02
C LEU A 21 -0.80 0.89 12.93
N GLN A 22 -1.10 1.54 14.05
CA GLN A 22 -2.10 1.07 15.00
C GLN A 22 -3.50 0.96 14.36
N LEU A 23 -3.91 1.96 13.57
CA LEU A 23 -5.19 1.93 12.86
C LEU A 23 -5.25 0.77 11.84
N ALA A 24 -4.17 0.51 11.12
CA ALA A 24 -4.09 -0.61 10.19
C ALA A 24 -4.17 -1.96 10.92
N GLN A 25 -3.46 -2.10 12.05
CA GLN A 25 -3.52 -3.29 12.89
C GLN A 25 -4.93 -3.53 13.45
N GLN A 26 -5.58 -2.49 13.98
CA GLN A 26 -6.96 -2.58 14.48
C GLN A 26 -7.96 -2.99 13.39
N ALA A 27 -7.81 -2.46 12.17
CA ALA A 27 -8.74 -2.76 11.09
C ALA A 27 -8.59 -4.19 10.54
N THR A 28 -7.37 -4.72 10.58
CA THR A 28 -7.01 -6.03 10.01
C THR A 28 -7.00 -7.16 11.04
N GLY A 29 -6.73 -6.85 12.32
CA GLY A 29 -6.47 -7.83 13.38
C GLY A 29 -5.07 -8.44 13.34
N LEU A 30 -4.15 -7.89 12.55
CA LEU A 30 -2.80 -8.39 12.32
C LEU A 30 -1.77 -7.36 12.83
N ASP A 31 -0.59 -7.81 13.25
CA ASP A 31 0.42 -6.95 13.87
C ASP A 31 1.80 -6.95 13.18
N ASP A 32 2.07 -7.93 12.31
CA ASP A 32 3.35 -8.08 11.65
C ASP A 32 3.38 -7.48 10.24
N PHE A 33 4.10 -6.36 10.10
CA PHE A 33 4.31 -5.69 8.83
C PHE A 33 5.46 -6.28 7.99
N GLY A 34 6.31 -7.15 8.55
CA GLY A 34 7.36 -7.86 7.84
C GLY A 34 8.54 -7.02 7.34
N TYR A 35 8.57 -5.71 7.58
CA TYR A 35 9.61 -4.79 7.09
C TYR A 35 10.13 -3.86 8.18
N GLN A 36 11.46 -3.85 8.37
CA GLN A 36 12.12 -3.10 9.45
C GLN A 36 12.16 -1.58 9.21
N GLY A 37 12.19 -1.11 7.97
CA GLY A 37 12.26 0.32 7.62
C GLY A 37 10.91 1.02 7.46
N LEU A 38 9.80 0.35 7.81
CA LEU A 38 8.45 0.85 7.50
C LEU A 38 8.16 2.17 8.22
N THR A 39 8.49 2.24 9.51
CA THR A 39 8.18 3.40 10.35
C THR A 39 8.90 4.64 9.85
N GLU A 40 10.21 4.55 9.61
CA GLU A 40 11.01 5.68 9.11
C GLU A 40 10.52 6.19 7.75
N GLY A 41 10.25 5.27 6.81
CA GLY A 41 9.73 5.64 5.49
C GLY A 41 8.32 6.27 5.57
N LEU A 42 7.47 5.77 6.46
CA LEU A 42 6.15 6.34 6.70
C LEU A 42 6.24 7.72 7.34
N GLU A 43 7.14 7.95 8.30
CA GLU A 43 7.37 9.27 8.88
C GLU A 43 7.79 10.30 7.83
N GLN A 44 8.72 9.94 6.94
CA GLN A 44 9.14 10.81 5.84
C GLN A 44 7.98 11.11 4.86
N LEU A 45 7.18 10.08 4.52
CA LEU A 45 6.01 10.25 3.67
C LEU A 45 4.98 11.20 4.29
N LEU A 46 4.70 11.05 5.60
CA LEU A 46 3.77 11.91 6.34
C LEU A 46 4.29 13.34 6.42
N ALA A 47 5.58 13.52 6.71
CA ALA A 47 6.21 14.83 6.76
C ALA A 47 6.09 15.57 5.42
N SER A 48 6.36 14.91 4.30
CA SER A 48 6.24 15.53 2.97
C SER A 48 4.78 15.80 2.57
N ALA A 49 3.85 14.90 2.91
CA ALA A 49 2.42 15.11 2.69
C ALA A 49 1.88 16.33 3.47
N ILE A 50 2.41 16.60 4.66
CA ILE A 50 2.02 17.74 5.50
C ILE A 50 2.68 19.04 5.04
N ASN A 51 3.99 19.01 4.76
CA ASN A 51 4.80 20.22 4.57
C ASN A 51 4.92 20.65 3.11
N ASP A 52 4.95 19.70 2.16
CA ASP A 52 5.33 19.98 0.77
C ASP A 52 4.16 19.83 -0.21
N ALA A 53 3.24 18.89 0.06
CA ALA A 53 2.25 18.46 -0.93
C ALA A 53 1.05 19.40 -1.13
N GLY A 54 0.89 20.44 -0.29
CA GLY A 54 -0.21 21.42 -0.44
C GLY A 54 -1.62 20.81 -0.42
N LEU A 55 -1.82 19.70 0.31
CA LEU A 55 -3.07 18.94 0.25
C LEU A 55 -4.26 19.72 0.81
N ASN A 56 -5.30 19.87 -0.02
CA ASN A 56 -6.63 20.34 0.40
C ASN A 56 -7.38 19.25 1.19
N TYR A 57 -8.56 19.57 1.72
CA TYR A 57 -9.37 18.64 2.53
C TYR A 57 -9.58 17.27 1.85
N ILE A 58 -9.92 17.26 0.56
CA ILE A 58 -10.13 16.03 -0.21
C ILE A 58 -8.81 15.27 -0.34
N GLY A 59 -7.72 15.97 -0.68
CA GLY A 59 -6.39 15.38 -0.79
C GLY A 59 -5.93 14.72 0.51
N ARG A 60 -6.15 15.36 1.66
CA ARG A 60 -5.84 14.79 2.99
C ARG A 60 -6.65 13.53 3.26
N LYS A 61 -7.95 13.55 2.96
CA LYS A 61 -8.82 12.38 3.13
C LYS A 61 -8.38 11.22 2.23
N SER A 62 -8.11 11.47 0.96
CA SER A 62 -7.65 10.44 0.01
C SER A 62 -6.31 9.87 0.44
N PHE A 63 -5.34 10.72 0.79
CA PHE A 63 -4.03 10.30 1.28
C PHE A 63 -4.16 9.38 2.50
N ARG A 64 -4.95 9.76 3.51
CA ARG A 64 -5.18 8.91 4.69
C ARG A 64 -5.74 7.55 4.32
N LEU A 65 -6.76 7.52 3.46
CA LEU A 65 -7.42 6.28 3.05
C LEU A 65 -6.47 5.37 2.27
N ASP A 66 -5.69 5.93 1.35
CA ASP A 66 -4.72 5.17 0.56
C ASP A 66 -3.57 4.65 1.42
N THR A 67 -3.01 5.47 2.31
CA THR A 67 -1.94 5.04 3.23
C THR A 67 -2.40 3.88 4.11
N LEU A 68 -3.58 3.99 4.73
CA LEU A 68 -4.10 2.90 5.56
C LEU A 68 -4.45 1.64 4.74
N ARG A 69 -4.94 1.80 3.50
CA ARG A 69 -5.17 0.68 2.59
C ARG A 69 -3.86 -0.06 2.28
N LEU A 70 -2.78 0.68 1.99
CA LEU A 70 -1.48 0.10 1.69
C LEU A 70 -0.89 -0.62 2.91
N LEU A 71 -0.97 -0.02 4.10
CA LEU A 71 -0.54 -0.66 5.35
C LEU A 71 -1.34 -1.92 5.66
N GLY A 72 -2.65 -1.89 5.47
CA GLY A 72 -3.49 -3.08 5.62
C GLY A 72 -3.12 -4.19 4.63
N ASN A 73 -2.83 -3.83 3.37
CA ASN A 73 -2.35 -4.80 2.38
C ASN A 73 -1.01 -5.42 2.77
N LEU A 74 -0.08 -4.63 3.35
CA LEU A 74 1.20 -5.16 3.84
C LEU A 74 0.98 -6.20 4.94
N LEU A 75 0.12 -5.92 5.92
CA LEU A 75 -0.22 -6.88 6.98
C LEU A 75 -0.78 -8.19 6.41
N TRP A 76 -1.74 -8.09 5.48
CA TRP A 76 -2.35 -9.25 4.84
C TRP A 76 -1.32 -10.05 4.04
N LEU A 77 -0.49 -9.40 3.22
CA LEU A 77 0.54 -10.08 2.44
C LEU A 77 1.57 -10.78 3.33
N THR A 78 1.94 -10.17 4.46
CA THR A 78 2.86 -10.78 5.43
C THR A 78 2.23 -12.00 6.09
N GLU A 79 0.97 -11.91 6.49
CA GLU A 79 0.24 -13.03 7.08
C GLU A 79 0.04 -14.18 6.09
N GLU A 80 -0.39 -13.90 4.85
CA GLU A 80 -0.52 -14.92 3.79
C GLU A 80 0.80 -15.63 3.53
N ARG A 81 1.94 -14.91 3.53
CA ARG A 81 3.27 -15.51 3.39
C ARG A 81 3.66 -16.40 4.56
N LYS A 82 3.07 -16.23 5.75
CA LYS A 82 3.27 -17.16 6.88
C LYS A 82 2.40 -18.40 6.73
N GLN A 83 1.17 -18.21 6.26
CA GLN A 83 0.20 -19.29 6.10
C GLN A 83 0.54 -20.22 4.92
N ILE A 84 1.15 -19.68 3.86
CA ILE A 84 1.53 -20.42 2.64
C ILE A 84 3.05 -20.30 2.45
N PRO A 85 3.86 -21.02 3.24
CA PRO A 85 5.32 -20.92 3.17
C PRO A 85 5.88 -21.32 1.80
N GLU A 86 5.18 -22.19 1.06
CA GLU A 86 5.58 -22.70 -0.26
C GLU A 86 5.68 -21.59 -1.32
N ILE A 87 5.02 -20.44 -1.12
CA ILE A 87 5.15 -19.27 -2.02
C ILE A 87 6.61 -18.82 -2.14
N ARG A 88 7.42 -19.03 -1.09
CA ARG A 88 8.86 -18.67 -1.11
C ARG A 88 9.68 -19.50 -2.07
N ASP A 89 9.21 -20.70 -2.40
CA ASP A 89 9.94 -21.67 -3.23
C ASP A 89 9.56 -21.57 -4.72
N ILE A 90 8.60 -20.70 -5.07
CA ILE A 90 8.16 -20.51 -6.46
C ILE A 90 9.22 -19.71 -7.24
N GLU A 91 9.82 -20.34 -8.24
CA GLU A 91 10.75 -19.67 -9.17
C GLU A 91 9.98 -18.83 -10.21
N ILE A 92 10.31 -17.54 -10.29
CA ILE A 92 9.77 -16.64 -11.33
C ILE A 92 10.77 -16.59 -12.49
N SER A 93 10.52 -17.39 -13.53
CA SER A 93 11.36 -17.45 -14.73
C SER A 93 10.92 -16.43 -15.79
N ALA A 94 11.90 -15.78 -16.43
CA ALA A 94 11.70 -14.82 -17.53
C ALA A 94 10.61 -13.73 -17.30
N PRO A 95 10.62 -12.99 -16.17
CA PRO A 95 9.64 -11.92 -15.95
C PRO A 95 9.80 -10.78 -16.96
N VAL A 96 8.67 -10.30 -17.50
CA VAL A 96 8.63 -9.14 -18.39
C VAL A 96 8.22 -7.90 -17.60
N PHE A 97 9.03 -6.85 -17.68
CA PHE A 97 8.75 -5.57 -17.02
C PHE A 97 8.49 -4.49 -18.06
N ILE A 98 7.36 -3.78 -17.93
CA ILE A 98 7.08 -2.57 -18.71
C ILE A 98 7.60 -1.37 -17.92
N MET A 99 8.61 -0.69 -18.47
CA MET A 99 9.18 0.53 -17.90
C MET A 99 8.97 1.71 -18.84
N GLY A 100 8.75 2.90 -18.29
CA GLY A 100 8.55 4.12 -19.06
C GLY A 100 8.01 5.26 -18.22
N LEU A 101 7.95 6.45 -18.80
CA LEU A 101 7.34 7.61 -18.17
C LEU A 101 5.82 7.41 -18.04
N PRO A 102 5.16 8.08 -17.08
CA PRO A 102 3.72 8.12 -17.06
C PRO A 102 3.19 8.65 -18.41
N ARG A 103 2.05 8.10 -18.86
CA ARG A 103 1.34 8.50 -20.09
C ARG A 103 1.97 8.08 -21.43
N THR A 104 2.85 7.07 -21.45
CA THR A 104 3.43 6.51 -22.70
C THR A 104 2.70 5.25 -23.19
N ALA A 105 1.38 5.19 -23.00
CA ALA A 105 0.54 4.03 -23.38
C ALA A 105 0.96 2.68 -22.75
N SER A 106 1.62 2.69 -21.59
CA SER A 106 1.98 1.46 -20.87
C SER A 106 0.77 0.60 -20.51
N THR A 107 -0.39 1.21 -20.25
CA THR A 107 -1.66 0.48 -20.03
C THR A 107 -2.09 -0.30 -21.27
N PHE A 108 -2.01 0.29 -22.47
CA PHE A 108 -2.34 -0.42 -23.71
C PHE A 108 -1.40 -1.61 -23.92
N LEU A 109 -0.09 -1.41 -23.72
CA LEU A 109 0.89 -2.49 -23.82
C LEU A 109 0.62 -3.60 -22.79
N HIS A 110 0.31 -3.24 -21.55
CA HIS A 110 -0.06 -4.22 -20.51
C HIS A 110 -1.31 -5.02 -20.90
N SER A 111 -2.35 -4.35 -21.41
CA SER A 111 -3.56 -5.01 -21.90
C SER A 111 -3.32 -5.93 -23.10
N LEU A 112 -2.37 -5.56 -23.98
CA LEU A 112 -1.99 -6.39 -25.11
C LEU A 112 -1.26 -7.65 -24.66
N LEU A 113 -0.30 -7.54 -23.74
CA LEU A 113 0.40 -8.71 -23.17
C LEU A 113 -0.55 -9.65 -22.42
N MET A 114 -1.59 -9.11 -21.75
CA MET A 114 -2.63 -9.92 -21.09
C MET A 114 -3.48 -10.78 -22.05
N GLN A 115 -3.38 -10.60 -23.37
CA GLN A 115 -4.05 -11.47 -24.34
C GLN A 115 -3.26 -12.76 -24.61
N ASP A 116 -2.02 -12.86 -24.15
CA ASP A 116 -1.22 -14.08 -24.26
C ASP A 116 -1.77 -15.13 -23.26
N PRO A 117 -2.23 -16.31 -23.74
CA PRO A 117 -2.74 -17.37 -22.86
C PRO A 117 -1.64 -18.23 -22.21
N ALA A 118 -0.36 -18.01 -22.57
CA ALA A 118 0.78 -18.77 -22.07
C ALA A 118 1.15 -18.45 -20.61
#